data_AF-A0A917P451-F1
#
_entry.id   AF-A0A917P451-F1
#
_cell.length_a   1.000
_cell.length_b   1.000
_cell.length_c   1.000
_cell.angle_alpha   90.00
_cell.angle_beta   90.00
_cell.angle_gamma   90.00
#
_symmetry.space_group_name_H-M   'P 1'
#
loop_
_entity.id
_entity.type
_entity.pdbx_description
1 polymer ?
#
loop_
_entity_poly.entity_id
_entity_poly.type
_entity_poly.pdbx_seq_one_letter_code
_entity_poly.pdbx_strand_id
1 'polypeptide(L)'
;MTQTQDAVRFPSPSIVPYRGGCVTEPAFFALDYLVKWRADVTVGGQAFTDVEVLPLLREVLADPARYGVSAADAEAARERFLDQAGQALVQEGGQRAWLEREFLPDR
;
A
#
# COMPACT_ATOMS: atom_id res chain seq x y z
N MET A 1 25.96 -7.07 2.68
CA MET A 1 24.78 -7.30 1.82
C MET A 1 23.75 -8.03 2.66
N THR A 2 23.01 -7.33 3.51
CA THR A 2 21.91 -7.91 4.29
C THR A 2 20.67 -7.82 3.41
N GLN A 3 20.36 -8.91 2.71
CA GLN A 3 19.06 -9.07 2.06
C GLN A 3 18.06 -9.29 3.20
N THR A 4 17.46 -8.20 3.66
CA THR A 4 16.35 -8.22 4.62
C THR A 4 15.31 -9.16 4.04
N GLN A 5 15.12 -10.33 4.65
CA GLN A 5 14.03 -11.21 4.28
C GLN A 5 12.76 -10.44 4.55
N ASP A 6 12.20 -9.88 3.48
CA ASP A 6 11.04 -9.03 3.56
C ASP A 6 9.88 -9.85 4.13
N ALA A 7 9.56 -9.62 5.41
CA ALA A 7 8.57 -10.37 6.16
C ALA A 7 7.14 -10.04 5.69
N VAL A 8 6.97 -8.98 4.89
CA VAL A 8 5.68 -8.48 4.40
C VAL A 8 5.74 -8.22 2.89
N ARG A 9 5.50 -9.25 2.09
CA ARG A 9 5.61 -9.15 0.63
C ARG A 9 4.26 -8.83 -0.01
N PHE A 10 4.25 -7.85 -0.90
CA PHE A 10 3.13 -7.56 -1.79
C PHE A 10 3.71 -7.07 -3.12
N PRO A 11 3.02 -7.27 -4.26
CA PRO A 11 3.47 -6.77 -5.56
C PRO A 11 3.41 -5.24 -5.58
N SER A 12 4.06 -4.59 -6.54
CA SER A 12 3.80 -3.16 -6.76
C SER A 12 2.41 -2.97 -7.35
N PRO A 13 1.66 -1.91 -6.96
CA PRO A 13 0.41 -1.57 -7.61
C PRO A 13 0.63 -1.41 -9.11
N SER A 14 -0.19 -2.12 -9.89
CA SER A 14 -0.15 -2.03 -11.35
C SER A 14 -0.60 -0.64 -11.80
N ILE A 15 -0.23 -0.26 -13.03
CA ILE A 15 -0.66 0.96 -13.70
C ILE A 15 -2.15 1.17 -13.44
N VAL A 16 -2.49 2.33 -12.86
CA VAL A 16 -3.88 2.73 -12.63
C VAL A 16 -4.61 2.57 -13.96
N PRO A 17 -5.68 1.76 -14.05
CA PRO A 17 -6.31 1.40 -15.31
C PRO A 17 -7.07 2.60 -15.88
N TYR A 18 -6.32 3.55 -16.45
CA TYR A 18 -6.86 4.76 -17.06
C TYR A 18 -7.32 4.43 -18.48
N ARG A 19 -8.64 4.26 -18.66
CA ARG A 19 -9.26 4.09 -19.99
C ARG A 19 -9.60 5.45 -20.62
N GLY A 20 -8.59 6.26 -20.90
CA GLY A 20 -8.60 7.29 -21.97
C GLY A 20 -9.88 8.11 -22.19
N GLY A 21 -10.58 8.57 -21.15
CA GLY A 21 -11.83 9.30 -21.32
C GLY A 21 -12.02 10.35 -20.24
N CYS A 22 -11.76 11.61 -20.58
CA CYS A 22 -12.21 12.84 -19.92
C CYS A 22 -12.43 12.79 -18.39
N VAL A 23 -11.56 12.13 -17.62
CA VAL A 23 -11.61 12.25 -16.16
C VAL A 23 -11.05 13.63 -15.85
N THR A 24 -11.88 14.50 -15.30
CA THR A 24 -11.51 15.87 -14.95
C THR A 24 -10.42 15.90 -13.87
N GLU A 25 -10.26 14.78 -13.14
CA GLU A 25 -9.47 14.66 -11.91
C GLU A 25 -8.72 13.30 -11.79
N PRO A 26 -7.73 13.01 -12.65
CA PRO A 26 -7.03 11.71 -12.70
C PRO A 26 -6.35 11.34 -11.37
N ALA A 27 -5.82 12.34 -10.64
CA ALA A 27 -5.17 12.14 -9.35
C ALA A 27 -6.12 11.61 -8.26
N PHE A 28 -7.37 12.07 -8.21
CA PHE A 28 -8.35 11.60 -7.23
C PHE A 28 -8.85 10.19 -7.56
N PHE A 29 -8.99 9.88 -8.85
CA PHE A 29 -9.28 8.52 -9.29
C PHE A 29 -8.15 7.56 -8.92
N ALA A 30 -6.90 7.96 -9.15
CA ALA A 30 -5.73 7.18 -8.78
C ALA A 30 -5.67 6.95 -7.25
N LEU A 31 -5.97 7.98 -6.45
CA LEU A 31 -6.05 7.84 -4.99
C LEU A 31 -7.11 6.83 -4.56
N ASP A 32 -8.35 6.94 -5.05
CA ASP A 32 -9.44 6.00 -4.72
C ASP A 32 -9.08 4.56 -5.10
N TYR A 33 -8.49 4.38 -6.29
CA TYR A 33 -8.00 3.09 -6.75
C TYR A 33 -6.92 2.51 -5.83
N LEU A 34 -5.93 3.33 -5.43
CA LEU A 34 -4.81 2.89 -4.60
C LEU A 34 -5.24 2.57 -3.16
N VAL A 35 -6.22 3.28 -2.61
CA VAL A 35 -6.78 3.00 -1.27
C VAL A 35 -7.51 1.66 -1.24
N LYS A 36 -8.19 1.31 -2.33
CA LYS A 36 -8.92 0.04 -2.50
C LYS A 36 -8.13 -1.02 -3.25
N TRP A 37 -6.83 -0.80 -3.45
CA TRP A 37 -6.03 -1.68 -4.30
C TRP A 37 -5.85 -3.04 -3.62
N ARG A 38 -6.24 -4.09 -4.36
CA ARG A 38 -6.22 -5.48 -3.93
C ARG A 38 -5.06 -6.22 -4.56
N ALA A 39 -4.38 -7.02 -3.75
CA ALA A 39 -3.30 -7.89 -4.21
C ALA A 39 -3.11 -9.09 -3.27
N ASP A 40 -2.32 -10.04 -3.74
CA ASP A 40 -1.84 -11.11 -2.89
C ASP A 40 -0.70 -10.60 -2.00
N VAL A 41 -0.85 -10.75 -0.69
CA VAL A 41 0.09 -10.28 0.32
C VAL A 41 0.57 -11.44 1.18
N THR A 42 1.87 -11.54 1.45
CA THR A 42 2.42 -12.50 2.41
C THR A 42 2.93 -11.75 3.64
N VAL A 43 2.41 -12.05 4.83
CA VAL A 43 2.85 -11.44 6.09
C VAL A 43 3.31 -12.54 7.04
N GLY A 44 4.55 -12.51 7.50
CA GLY A 44 5.08 -13.50 8.46
C GLY A 44 5.02 -14.95 7.98
N GLY A 45 4.98 -15.18 6.66
CA GLY A 45 4.79 -16.50 6.05
C GLY A 45 3.32 -16.92 5.83
N GLN A 46 2.35 -16.12 6.27
CA GLN A 46 0.94 -16.32 5.94
C GLN A 46 0.59 -15.58 4.64
N ALA A 47 0.02 -16.32 3.68
CA ALA A 47 -0.48 -15.73 2.43
C ALA A 47 -1.95 -15.29 2.59
N PHE A 48 -2.21 -14.05 2.19
CA PHE A 48 -3.52 -13.42 2.06
C PHE A 48 -3.75 -13.19 0.57
N THR A 49 -4.83 -13.76 0.03
CA THR A 49 -5.12 -13.70 -1.40
C THR A 49 -6.23 -12.70 -1.67
N ASP A 50 -6.07 -11.90 -2.73
CA ASP A 50 -7.02 -10.84 -3.12
C ASP A 50 -7.48 -9.99 -1.92
N VAL A 51 -6.56 -9.34 -1.21
CA VAL A 51 -6.88 -8.49 -0.05
C VAL A 51 -6.54 -7.04 -0.33
N GLU A 52 -7.30 -6.11 0.26
CA GLU A 52 -6.97 -4.70 0.23
C GLU A 52 -5.69 -4.46 1.03
N VAL A 53 -4.65 -4.00 0.36
CA VAL A 53 -3.31 -3.94 0.96
C VAL A 53 -3.23 -2.87 2.04
N LEU A 54 -3.87 -1.72 1.83
CA LEU A 54 -3.84 -0.61 2.79
C LEU A 54 -4.49 -0.98 4.15
N PRO A 55 -5.73 -1.52 4.20
CA PRO A 55 -6.32 -2.04 5.43
C PRO A 55 -5.45 -3.09 6.11
N LEU A 56 -4.92 -4.07 5.36
CA LEU A 56 -4.07 -5.11 5.93
C LEU A 56 -2.79 -4.51 6.56
N LEU A 57 -2.14 -3.56 5.88
CA LEU A 57 -0.97 -2.88 6.43
C LEU A 57 -1.30 -2.08 7.70
N ARG A 58 -2.49 -1.46 7.77
CA ARG A 58 -2.95 -0.78 9.00
C ARG A 58 -3.12 -1.77 10.16
N GLU A 59 -3.67 -2.95 9.91
CA GLU A 59 -3.80 -4.00 10.93
C GLU A 59 -2.41 -4.51 11.37
N VAL A 60 -1.50 -4.74 10.43
CA VAL A 60 -0.12 -5.20 10.72
C VAL A 60 0.67 -4.14 11.48
N LEU A 61 0.48 -2.86 11.20
CA LEU A 61 1.07 -1.76 11.97
C LEU A 61 0.48 -1.64 13.38
N ALA A 62 -0.81 -1.93 13.54
CA ALA A 62 -1.50 -1.86 14.82
C ALA A 62 -1.07 -2.99 15.77
N ASP A 63 -0.88 -4.21 15.25
CA ASP A 63 -0.41 -5.36 16.03
C ASP A 63 0.51 -6.28 15.19
N PRO A 64 1.80 -5.92 15.01
CA PRO A 64 2.72 -6.72 14.20
C PRO A 64 3.00 -8.11 14.80
N ALA A 65 2.90 -8.24 16.13
CA ALA A 65 3.12 -9.50 16.83
C ALA A 65 2.06 -10.54 16.49
N ARG A 66 0.80 -10.13 16.27
CA ARG A 66 -0.29 -11.00 15.79
C ARG A 66 0.04 -11.66 14.45
N TYR A 67 0.81 -10.98 13.60
CA TYR A 67 1.20 -11.48 12.27
C TYR A 67 2.60 -12.11 12.25
N GLY A 68 3.26 -12.24 13.42
CA GLY A 68 4.59 -12.83 13.52
C GLY A 68 5.69 -11.99 12.86
N VAL A 69 5.49 -10.68 12.72
CA VAL A 69 6.48 -9.75 12.16
C VAL A 69 6.95 -8.75 13.21
N SER A 70 8.13 -8.15 13.01
CA SER A 70 8.59 -7.08 13.90
C SER A 70 7.92 -5.76 13.55
N ALA A 71 7.89 -4.82 14.51
CA ALA A 71 7.43 -3.46 14.25
C ALA A 71 8.24 -2.78 13.12
N ALA A 72 9.55 -3.05 13.06
CA ALA A 72 10.42 -2.53 12.00
C ALA A 72 10.04 -3.09 10.61
N ASP A 73 9.65 -4.36 10.52
CA ASP A 73 9.19 -4.96 9.27
C ASP A 73 7.85 -4.37 8.83
N ALA A 74 6.93 -4.13 9.77
CA ALA A 74 5.65 -3.49 9.50
C ALA A 74 5.83 -2.04 9.01
N GLU A 75 6.73 -1.27 9.63
CA GLU A 75 7.05 0.09 9.16
C GLU A 75 7.74 0.08 7.79
N ALA A 76 8.67 -0.84 7.55
CA ALA A 76 9.30 -1.01 6.24
C ALA A 76 8.28 -1.39 5.16
N ALA A 77 7.26 -2.18 5.50
CA ALA A 77 6.15 -2.51 4.62
C ALA A 77 5.30 -1.29 4.27
N ARG A 78 4.95 -0.49 5.27
CA ARG A 78 4.26 0.79 5.08
C ARG A 78 5.05 1.73 4.16
N GLU A 79 6.35 1.90 4.41
CA GLU A 79 7.21 2.74 3.59
C GLU A 79 7.27 2.27 2.14
N ARG A 80 7.42 0.96 1.90
CA ARG A 80 7.40 0.40 0.54
C ARG A 80 6.07 0.65 -0.17
N PHE A 81 4.95 0.49 0.53
CA PHE A 81 3.64 0.80 -0.03
C PHE A 81 3.53 2.28 -0.41
N LEU A 82 3.92 3.18 0.49
CA LEU A 82 3.90 4.63 0.24
C LEU A 82 4.83 5.06 -0.88
N ASP A 83 5.98 4.42 -1.03
CA ASP A 83 6.90 4.68 -2.13
C ASP A 83 6.30 4.22 -3.47
N GLN A 84 5.87 2.96 -3.55
CA GLN A 84 5.36 2.38 -4.80
C GLN A 84 4.01 3.00 -5.23
N ALA A 85 3.05 3.08 -4.31
CA ALA A 85 1.74 3.69 -4.57
C ALA A 85 1.87 5.21 -4.72
N GLY A 86 2.76 5.86 -3.96
CA GLY A 86 3.03 7.28 -4.09
C GLY A 86 3.62 7.64 -5.45
N GLN A 87 4.54 6.83 -5.98
CA GLN A 87 5.04 7.01 -7.34
C GLN A 87 3.90 6.92 -8.37
N ALA A 88 3.03 5.90 -8.27
CA ALA A 88 1.87 5.76 -9.17
C ALA A 88 0.91 6.97 -9.06
N LEU A 89 0.65 7.46 -7.85
CA LEU A 89 -0.21 8.62 -7.62
C LEU A 89 0.39 9.92 -8.17
N VAL A 90 1.70 10.13 -8.00
CA VAL A 90 2.41 11.31 -8.52
C VAL A 90 2.42 11.35 -10.05
N GLN A 91 2.52 10.20 -10.71
CA GLN A 91 2.43 10.12 -12.18
C GLN A 91 1.07 10.61 -12.70
N GLU A 92 -0.01 10.42 -11.92
CA GLU A 92 -1.36 10.88 -12.23
C GLU A 92 -1.64 12.33 -11.76
N GLY A 93 -0.63 13.03 -11.24
CA GLY A 93 -0.73 14.42 -10.76
C GLY A 93 -1.14 14.56 -9.29
N GLY A 94 -1.14 13.47 -8.52
CA GLY A 94 -1.42 13.48 -7.08
C GLY A 94 -0.19 13.69 -6.20
N GLN A 95 -0.36 13.49 -4.90
CA GLN A 95 0.71 13.68 -3.90
C GLN A 95 0.81 12.48 -2.95
N ARG A 96 2.04 12.00 -2.68
CA ARG A 96 2.29 10.94 -1.68
C ARG A 96 1.65 11.25 -0.33
N ALA A 97 1.67 12.52 0.09
CA ALA A 97 1.06 12.99 1.33
C ALA A 97 -0.44 12.68 1.45
N TRP A 98 -1.16 12.48 0.35
CA TRP A 98 -2.56 12.07 0.39
C TRP A 98 -2.69 10.61 0.85
N LEU A 99 -1.86 9.70 0.33
CA LEU A 99 -1.81 8.31 0.77
C LEU A 99 -1.30 8.17 2.21
N GLU A 100 -0.36 9.03 2.63
CA GLU A 100 0.14 9.02 4.01
C GLU A 100 -0.97 9.31 5.03
N ARG A 101 -1.95 10.15 4.66
CA ARG A 101 -3.09 10.48 5.51
C ARG A 101 -4.04 9.31 5.71
N GLU A 102 -4.12 8.39 4.75
CA GLU A 102 -4.98 7.20 4.84
C GLU A 102 -4.48 6.18 5.88
N PHE A 103 -3.22 6.31 6.33
CA PHE A 103 -2.66 5.55 7.45
C PHE A 103 -2.94 6.20 8.81
N LEU A 104 -3.43 7.45 8.85
CA LEU A 104 -3.80 8.09 10.10
C LEU A 104 -5.17 7.56 10.57
N PRO A 105 -5.39 7.40 11.88
CA PRO A 105 -6.72 7.10 12.40
C PRO A 105 -7.67 8.27 12.06
N ASP A 106 -8.87 7.93 11.57
CA ASP A 106 -9.97 8.87 11.35
C ASP A 106 -10.25 9.56 12.70
N ARG A 107 -10.10 10.89 12.75
CA ARG A 107 -10.16 11.68 13.99
C ARG A 107 -11.53 12.29 14.20
#